data_AF-A0AAJ1UF84-F1
#
_entry.id   AF-A0AAJ1UF84-F1
#
_cell.length_a   1.000
_cell.length_b   1.000
_cell.length_c   1.000
_cell.angle_alpha   90.00
_cell.angle_beta   90.00
_cell.angle_gamma   90.00
#
_symmetry.space_group_name_H-M   'P 1'
#
loop_
_entity.id
_entity.type
_entity.pdbx_description
1 polymer ?
#
loop_
_entity_poly.entity_id
_entity_poly.type
_entity_poly.pdbx_seq_one_letter_code
_entity_poly.pdbx_strand_id
1 'polypeptide(L)'
;MITLQTKKQWDMTRFFMHACAFLLLLEWLRPLIGITNVGRLDIFVIFIGICFTLSFFQTKWQIPIKVFTILFTIHFLYYKNAFLNPSWLTKFFNDISQNSSLLFQGNLLDISPVFPTLLFFLSFWFLSAFISFWMIHKKRGLLFLILTIIYITVFHNLHVYNANYAIIRTVVIGFFMLSLLRIERIKESEHLQNYAREISKLLRPLTLFIVLSATIAYFAPKFGPQWPNPMDFLQFNTSEASKKQEV
;
A
#
# COMPACT_ATOMS: atom_id res chain seq x y z
N MET A 1 13.57 3.87 44.04
CA MET A 1 13.69 4.51 42.72
C MET A 1 13.60 3.43 41.65
N ILE A 2 12.49 3.34 40.92
CA ILE A 2 12.36 2.47 39.74
C ILE A 2 11.93 3.40 38.62
N THR A 3 12.88 3.82 37.80
CA THR A 3 12.62 4.70 36.66
C THR A 3 13.26 4.09 35.41
N LEU A 4 12.53 4.21 34.28
CA LEU A 4 13.04 4.22 32.90
C LEU A 4 13.26 2.90 32.12
N GLN A 5 12.48 1.83 32.31
CA GLN A 5 12.46 0.72 31.32
C GLN A 5 11.19 0.67 30.46
N THR A 6 10.15 1.41 30.81
CA THR A 6 8.90 1.36 30.05
C THR A 6 9.03 2.10 28.73
N LYS A 7 9.47 3.38 28.69
CA LYS A 7 9.40 4.24 27.49
C LYS A 7 10.00 3.62 26.21
N LYS A 8 11.16 2.94 26.29
CA LYS A 8 11.90 2.39 25.14
C LYS A 8 11.17 1.26 24.41
N GLN A 9 10.45 0.38 25.12
CA GLN A 9 9.76 -0.75 24.47
C GLN A 9 8.58 -0.28 23.60
N TRP A 10 7.93 0.83 23.99
CA TRP A 10 6.75 1.34 23.29
C TRP A 10 7.11 1.92 21.93
N ASP A 11 8.31 2.50 21.80
CA ASP A 11 8.78 3.04 20.52
C ASP A 11 9.14 1.92 19.53
N MET A 12 9.70 0.80 20.00
CA MET A 12 10.01 -0.34 19.13
C MET A 12 8.76 -1.04 18.59
N THR A 13 7.76 -1.36 19.43
CA THR A 13 6.53 -2.00 18.92
C THR A 13 5.81 -1.09 17.93
N ARG A 14 5.74 0.22 18.22
CA ARG A 14 5.18 1.21 17.29
C ARG A 14 5.94 1.26 15.99
N PHE A 15 7.27 1.22 16.02
CA PHE A 15 8.11 1.19 14.84
C PHE A 15 7.81 -0.05 13.98
N PHE A 16 7.79 -1.25 14.59
CA PHE A 16 7.49 -2.48 13.87
C PHE A 16 6.06 -2.48 13.30
N MET A 17 5.07 -1.93 14.01
CA MET A 17 3.71 -1.80 13.49
C MET A 17 3.66 -0.87 12.26
N HIS A 18 4.34 0.29 12.30
CA HIS A 18 4.42 1.17 11.13
C HIS A 18 5.19 0.54 9.97
N ALA A 19 6.28 -0.18 10.25
CA ALA A 19 7.04 -0.91 9.24
C ALA A 19 6.19 -2.00 8.58
N CYS A 20 5.42 -2.78 9.35
CA CYS A 20 4.51 -3.78 8.79
C CYS A 20 3.39 -3.16 7.96
N ALA A 21 2.81 -2.04 8.43
CA ALA A 21 1.78 -1.30 7.69
C ALA A 21 2.31 -0.79 6.35
N PHE A 22 3.52 -0.24 6.36
CA PHE A 22 4.23 0.20 5.17
C PHE A 22 4.48 -0.96 4.21
N LEU A 23 5.05 -2.07 4.70
CA LEU A 23 5.33 -3.26 3.89
C LEU A 23 4.06 -3.87 3.28
N LEU A 24 2.95 -3.93 4.03
CA LEU A 24 1.67 -4.36 3.48
C LEU A 24 1.20 -3.41 2.38
N LEU A 25 1.30 -2.10 2.57
CA LEU A 25 0.93 -1.15 1.52
C LEU A 25 1.84 -1.25 0.28
N LEU A 26 3.11 -1.64 0.44
CA LEU A 26 3.98 -1.91 -0.71
C LEU A 26 3.52 -3.13 -1.53
N GLU A 27 2.90 -4.14 -0.91
CA GLU A 27 2.31 -5.25 -1.67
C GLU A 27 1.16 -4.79 -2.56
N TRP A 28 0.44 -3.75 -2.16
CA TRP A 28 -0.60 -3.15 -3.00
C TRP A 28 -0.03 -2.40 -4.20
N LEU A 29 1.16 -1.81 -4.05
CA LEU A 29 1.76 -1.02 -5.11
C LEU A 29 2.39 -1.88 -6.21
N ARG A 30 2.89 -3.08 -5.89
CA ARG A 30 3.65 -3.92 -6.83
C ARG A 30 2.85 -4.36 -8.06
N PRO A 31 1.60 -4.85 -7.94
CA PRO A 31 0.81 -5.23 -9.12
C PRO A 31 0.48 -4.06 -10.04
N LEU A 32 0.52 -2.82 -9.52
CA LEU A 32 0.29 -1.63 -10.33
C LEU A 32 1.35 -1.43 -11.43
N ILE A 33 2.57 -1.96 -11.25
CA ILE A 33 3.63 -1.93 -12.27
C ILE A 33 3.16 -2.56 -13.60
N GLY A 34 2.30 -3.58 -13.54
CA GLY A 34 1.81 -4.28 -14.72
C GLY A 34 0.65 -3.59 -15.45
N ILE A 35 0.01 -2.58 -14.84
CA ILE A 35 -1.19 -1.94 -15.40
C ILE A 35 -1.07 -0.43 -15.59
N THR A 36 -0.18 0.24 -14.85
CA THR A 36 -0.01 1.68 -14.96
C THR A 36 1.21 2.01 -15.79
N ASN A 37 1.02 2.84 -16.82
CA ASN A 37 2.13 3.39 -17.61
C ASN A 37 2.85 4.54 -16.89
N VAL A 38 2.82 4.52 -15.55
CA VAL A 38 3.44 5.54 -14.71
C VAL A 38 4.88 5.11 -14.51
N GLY A 39 5.76 5.55 -15.41
CA GLY A 39 7.16 5.09 -15.51
C GLY A 39 8.04 5.32 -14.26
N ARG A 40 7.49 5.83 -13.16
CA ARG A 40 8.22 6.18 -11.93
C ARG A 40 7.45 5.84 -10.64
N LEU A 41 7.19 4.55 -10.44
CA LEU A 41 6.58 4.05 -9.20
C LEU A 41 7.47 4.22 -7.96
N ASP A 42 8.78 4.35 -8.17
CA ASP A 42 9.78 4.68 -7.15
C ASP A 42 9.39 5.92 -6.33
N ILE A 43 8.85 6.94 -7.00
CA ILE A 43 8.46 8.19 -6.36
C ILE A 43 7.30 7.99 -5.37
N PHE A 44 6.30 7.19 -5.76
CA PHE A 44 5.16 6.91 -4.89
C PHE A 44 5.57 6.04 -3.70
N VAL A 45 6.50 5.09 -3.88
CA VAL A 45 7.10 4.32 -2.77
C VAL A 45 7.73 5.26 -1.75
N ILE A 46 8.53 6.22 -2.20
CA ILE A 46 9.21 7.20 -1.33
C ILE A 46 8.17 8.04 -0.59
N PHE A 47 7.15 8.55 -1.29
CA PHE A 47 6.08 9.33 -0.68
C PHE A 47 5.29 8.55 0.38
N ILE A 48 4.97 7.29 0.12
CA ILE A 48 4.33 6.41 1.11
C ILE A 48 5.23 6.23 2.33
N GLY A 49 6.54 6.04 2.13
CA GLY A 49 7.53 5.95 3.21
C GLY A 49 7.56 7.21 4.08
N ILE A 50 7.55 8.39 3.44
CA ILE A 50 7.42 9.69 4.12
C ILE A 50 6.12 9.76 4.91
N CYS A 51 5.00 9.30 4.35
CA CYS A 51 3.70 9.28 5.03
C CYS A 51 3.73 8.47 6.33
N PHE A 52 4.28 7.26 6.32
CA PHE A 52 4.39 6.43 7.51
C PHE A 52 5.42 6.95 8.51
N THR A 53 6.54 7.50 8.02
CA THR A 53 7.57 8.10 8.87
C THR A 53 7.01 9.30 9.64
N LEU A 54 6.32 10.20 8.95
CA LEU A 54 5.64 11.33 9.58
C LEU A 54 4.59 10.86 10.59
N SER A 55 3.78 9.86 10.21
CA SER A 55 2.78 9.24 11.09
C SER A 55 3.39 8.71 12.38
N PHE A 56 4.54 8.05 12.29
CA PHE A 56 5.28 7.51 13.43
C PHE A 56 5.74 8.62 14.40
N PHE A 57 6.27 9.73 13.88
CA PHE A 57 6.75 10.85 14.71
C PHE A 57 5.65 11.75 15.27
N GLN A 58 4.40 11.64 14.80
CA GLN A 58 3.25 12.43 15.28
C GLN A 58 3.50 13.96 15.30
N THR A 59 4.37 14.48 14.40
CA THR A 59 4.75 15.89 14.35
C THR A 59 3.59 16.78 13.90
N LYS A 60 3.37 17.95 14.49
CA LYS A 60 2.28 18.88 14.05
C LYS A 60 2.34 19.29 12.56
N TRP A 61 3.53 19.18 11.95
CA TRP A 61 3.83 19.52 10.57
C TRP A 61 3.59 18.37 9.55
N GLN A 62 2.89 17.28 9.89
CA GLN A 62 2.73 16.16 8.93
C GLN A 62 2.02 16.59 7.64
N ILE A 63 0.93 17.34 7.75
CA ILE A 63 0.12 17.78 6.62
C ILE A 63 0.93 18.71 5.71
N PRO A 64 1.53 19.82 6.20
CA PRO A 64 2.29 20.71 5.33
C PRO A 64 3.49 20.01 4.68
N ILE A 65 4.19 19.10 5.38
CA ILE A 65 5.30 18.35 4.78
C ILE A 65 4.82 17.44 3.65
N LYS A 66 3.68 16.75 3.81
CA LYS A 66 3.10 15.91 2.75
C LYS A 66 2.68 16.74 1.54
N VAL A 67 1.97 17.86 1.76
CA VAL A 67 1.57 18.78 0.68
C VAL A 67 2.80 19.32 -0.05
N PHE A 68 3.81 19.78 0.69
CA PHE A 68 5.06 20.25 0.12
C PHE A 68 5.75 19.17 -0.72
N THR A 69 5.82 17.93 -0.21
CA THR A 69 6.43 16.80 -0.92
C THR A 69 5.70 16.53 -2.25
N ILE A 70 4.36 16.55 -2.25
CA ILE A 70 3.55 16.36 -3.46
C ILE A 70 3.83 17.49 -4.47
N LEU A 71 3.71 18.74 -4.04
CA LEU A 71 3.91 19.92 -4.90
C LEU A 71 5.33 19.97 -5.46
N PHE A 72 6.34 19.74 -4.62
CA PHE A 72 7.74 19.69 -5.02
C PHE A 72 8.00 18.61 -6.08
N THR A 73 7.43 17.42 -5.86
CA THR A 73 7.60 16.30 -6.78
C THR A 73 6.92 16.54 -8.12
N ILE A 74 5.69 17.05 -8.12
CA ILE A 74 4.96 17.41 -9.35
C ILE A 74 5.72 18.50 -10.11
N HIS A 75 6.18 19.53 -9.40
CA HIS A 75 6.98 20.59 -9.99
C HIS A 75 8.22 20.01 -10.68
N PHE A 76 8.99 19.17 -9.96
CA PHE A 76 10.19 18.54 -10.48
C PHE A 76 9.95 17.66 -11.72
N LEU A 77 8.78 17.00 -11.81
CA LEU A 77 8.46 16.12 -12.92
C LEU A 77 7.97 16.84 -14.18
N TYR A 78 7.20 17.92 -14.04
CA TYR A 78 6.44 18.50 -15.16
C TYR A 78 6.78 19.96 -15.49
N TYR A 79 7.44 20.68 -14.58
CA TYR A 79 7.71 22.11 -14.74
C TYR A 79 9.21 22.38 -14.80
N LYS A 80 9.65 23.17 -15.78
CA LYS A 80 11.07 23.50 -16.01
C LYS A 80 11.54 24.76 -15.26
N ASN A 81 10.61 25.55 -14.73
CA ASN A 81 10.91 26.82 -14.08
C ASN A 81 11.51 26.60 -12.68
N ALA A 82 11.99 27.67 -12.04
CA ALA A 82 12.43 27.60 -10.65
C ALA A 82 11.22 27.36 -9.72
N PHE A 83 11.36 26.46 -8.73
CA PHE A 83 10.28 26.11 -7.78
C PHE A 83 9.74 27.33 -7.01
N LEU A 84 10.63 28.28 -6.68
CA LEU A 84 10.26 29.50 -5.94
C LEU A 84 9.51 30.54 -6.78
N ASN A 85 9.44 30.37 -8.10
CA ASN A 85 8.66 31.26 -8.96
C ASN A 85 7.18 30.82 -8.95
N PRO A 86 6.23 31.61 -8.42
CA PRO A 86 4.84 31.17 -8.24
C PRO A 86 4.06 30.99 -9.55
N SER A 87 4.62 31.37 -10.71
CA SER A 87 3.93 31.26 -12.02
C SER A 87 3.46 29.84 -12.35
N TRP A 88 4.22 28.81 -11.96
CA TRP A 88 3.83 27.42 -12.22
C TRP A 88 2.61 27.01 -11.39
N LEU A 89 2.41 27.61 -10.21
CA LEU A 89 1.32 27.26 -9.31
C LEU A 89 -0.02 27.69 -9.89
N THR A 90 -0.09 28.87 -10.51
CA THR A 90 -1.28 29.32 -11.24
C THR A 90 -1.61 28.37 -12.39
N LYS A 91 -0.60 27.96 -13.18
CA LYS A 91 -0.78 26.99 -14.25
C LYS A 91 -1.27 25.64 -13.72
N PHE A 92 -0.69 25.15 -12.64
CA PHE A 92 -1.08 23.91 -11.97
C PHE A 92 -2.55 23.91 -11.50
N PHE A 93 -3.01 24.98 -10.84
CA PHE A 93 -4.41 25.06 -10.40
C PHE A 93 -5.39 25.19 -11.57
N ASN A 94 -5.01 25.91 -12.63
CA ASN A 94 -5.80 25.99 -13.86
C ASN A 94 -5.89 24.61 -14.54
N ASP A 95 -4.76 23.90 -14.65
CA ASP A 95 -4.71 22.55 -15.19
C ASP A 95 -5.64 21.62 -14.37
N ILE A 96 -5.57 21.63 -13.04
CA ILE A 96 -6.42 20.77 -12.20
C ILE A 96 -7.91 21.07 -12.41
N SER A 97 -8.29 22.34 -12.46
CA SER A 97 -9.68 22.75 -12.66
C SER A 97 -10.22 22.27 -14.02
N GLN A 98 -9.45 22.49 -15.09
CA GLN A 98 -9.83 22.08 -16.45
C GLN A 98 -9.92 20.54 -16.57
N ASN A 99 -8.91 19.83 -16.06
CA ASN A 99 -8.86 18.37 -16.12
C ASN A 99 -9.94 17.71 -15.25
N SER A 100 -10.35 18.34 -14.15
CA SER A 100 -11.50 17.87 -13.36
C SER A 100 -12.78 17.90 -14.20
N SER A 101 -13.00 18.98 -14.97
CA SER A 101 -14.15 19.09 -15.86
C SER A 101 -14.11 18.02 -16.97
N LEU A 102 -12.95 17.83 -17.61
CA LEU A 102 -12.76 16.81 -18.65
C LEU A 102 -13.03 15.39 -18.14
N LEU A 103 -12.62 15.09 -16.89
CA LEU A 103 -12.90 13.80 -16.26
C LEU A 103 -14.40 13.55 -16.09
N PHE A 104 -15.17 14.55 -15.66
CA PHE A 104 -16.64 14.42 -15.54
C PHE A 104 -17.35 14.34 -16.90
N GLN A 105 -16.76 14.88 -17.96
CA GLN A 105 -17.27 14.77 -19.33
C GLN A 105 -16.89 13.44 -20.01
N GLY A 106 -16.07 12.60 -19.35
CA GLY A 106 -15.60 11.34 -19.92
C GLY A 106 -14.55 11.50 -21.02
N ASN A 107 -13.99 12.70 -21.22
CA ASN A 107 -12.92 12.92 -22.19
C ASN A 107 -11.55 12.61 -21.56
N LEU A 108 -11.22 11.31 -21.52
CA LEU A 108 -10.01 10.80 -20.90
C LEU A 108 -8.74 10.99 -21.75
N LEU A 109 -8.88 11.27 -23.05
CA LEU A 109 -7.76 11.38 -23.98
C LEU A 109 -7.02 12.72 -23.85
N ASP A 110 -7.75 13.78 -23.50
CA ASP A 110 -7.20 15.14 -23.39
C ASP A 110 -6.68 15.47 -21.97
N ILE A 111 -6.63 14.47 -21.07
CA ILE A 111 -6.19 14.68 -19.69
C ILE A 111 -4.66 14.85 -19.63
N SER A 112 -4.23 15.97 -19.04
CA SER A 112 -2.83 16.26 -18.75
C SER A 112 -2.25 15.23 -17.78
N PRO A 113 -0.99 14.75 -17.99
CA PRO A 113 -0.36 13.75 -17.13
C PRO A 113 -0.13 14.23 -15.69
N VAL A 114 -0.18 15.54 -15.43
CA VAL A 114 -0.11 16.13 -14.08
C VAL A 114 -1.28 15.65 -13.22
N PHE A 115 -2.47 15.55 -13.81
CA PHE A 115 -3.71 15.28 -13.08
C PHE A 115 -3.77 13.85 -12.52
N PRO A 116 -3.55 12.77 -13.32
CA PRO A 116 -3.47 11.41 -12.78
C PRO A 116 -2.39 11.25 -11.71
N THR A 117 -1.23 11.88 -11.90
CA THR A 117 -0.13 11.83 -10.92
C THR A 117 -0.54 12.43 -9.58
N LEU A 118 -1.23 13.58 -9.58
CA LEU A 118 -1.78 14.18 -8.37
C LEU A 118 -2.82 13.27 -7.71
N LEU A 119 -3.72 12.67 -8.50
CA LEU A 119 -4.71 11.73 -8.00
C LEU A 119 -4.04 10.53 -7.33
N PHE A 120 -3.01 9.94 -7.94
CA PHE A 120 -2.25 8.84 -7.32
C PHE A 120 -1.62 9.26 -5.98
N PHE A 121 -0.98 10.44 -5.90
CA PHE A 121 -0.45 10.94 -4.64
C PHE A 121 -1.54 11.08 -3.57
N LEU A 122 -2.69 11.64 -3.94
CA LEU A 122 -3.81 11.81 -3.02
C LEU A 122 -4.39 10.46 -2.58
N SER A 123 -4.52 9.50 -3.50
CA SER A 123 -4.96 8.14 -3.21
C SER A 123 -4.01 7.43 -2.24
N PHE A 124 -2.69 7.52 -2.45
CA PHE A 124 -1.71 6.92 -1.54
C PHE A 124 -1.63 7.63 -0.20
N TRP A 125 -1.81 8.95 -0.17
CA TRP A 125 -1.95 9.67 1.09
C TRP A 125 -3.17 9.15 1.85
N PHE A 126 -4.35 9.15 1.22
CA PHE A 126 -5.57 8.66 1.84
C PHE A 126 -5.43 7.22 2.33
N LEU A 127 -4.90 6.33 1.50
CA LEU A 127 -4.73 4.91 1.82
C LEU A 127 -3.73 4.71 2.97
N SER A 128 -2.61 5.45 2.98
CA SER A 128 -1.66 5.40 4.10
C SER A 128 -2.27 5.88 5.42
N ALA A 129 -3.09 6.94 5.39
CA ALA A 129 -3.80 7.45 6.54
C ALA A 129 -4.87 6.45 7.01
N PHE A 130 -5.61 5.85 6.07
CA PHE A 130 -6.64 4.86 6.35
C PHE A 130 -6.06 3.61 7.02
N ILE A 131 -4.97 3.06 6.46
CA ILE A 131 -4.24 1.93 7.05
C ILE A 131 -3.71 2.32 8.43
N SER A 132 -3.02 3.46 8.55
CA SER A 132 -2.46 3.90 9.83
C SER A 132 -3.52 4.09 10.91
N PHE A 133 -4.68 4.65 10.57
CA PHE A 133 -5.78 4.83 11.50
C PHE A 133 -6.35 3.48 11.95
N TRP A 134 -6.76 2.63 11.02
CA TRP A 134 -7.43 1.38 11.36
C TRP A 134 -6.49 0.36 12.01
N MET A 135 -5.29 0.23 11.45
CA MET A 135 -4.33 -0.77 11.89
C MET A 135 -3.69 -0.36 13.22
N ILE A 136 -3.22 0.89 13.35
CA ILE A 136 -2.42 1.32 14.50
C ILE A 136 -3.32 1.88 15.60
N HIS A 137 -4.25 2.79 15.28
CA HIS A 137 -5.08 3.44 16.31
C HIS A 137 -6.24 2.56 16.76
N LYS A 138 -6.93 1.89 15.83
CA LYS A 138 -8.04 0.97 16.16
C LYS A 138 -7.59 -0.46 16.43
N LYS A 139 -6.30 -0.78 16.25
CA LYS A 139 -5.72 -2.12 16.44
C LYS A 139 -6.48 -3.21 15.67
N ARG A 140 -6.89 -2.90 14.43
CA ARG A 140 -7.65 -3.77 13.53
C ARG A 140 -6.89 -3.95 12.22
N GLY A 141 -5.99 -4.95 12.19
CA GLY A 141 -5.17 -5.26 11.01
C GLY A 141 -5.68 -6.43 10.15
N LEU A 142 -6.62 -7.25 10.65
CA LEU A 142 -7.04 -8.49 9.97
C LEU A 142 -7.71 -8.21 8.63
N LEU A 143 -8.52 -7.14 8.56
CA LEU A 143 -9.15 -6.70 7.32
C LEU A 143 -8.10 -6.42 6.25
N PHE A 144 -7.03 -5.67 6.57
CA PHE A 144 -5.98 -5.36 5.60
C PHE A 144 -5.22 -6.59 5.13
N LEU A 145 -4.96 -7.55 6.02
CA LEU A 145 -4.32 -8.81 5.61
C LEU A 145 -5.18 -9.56 4.60
N ILE A 146 -6.46 -9.79 4.92
CA ILE A 146 -7.38 -10.50 4.02
C ILE A 146 -7.52 -9.74 2.69
N LEU A 147 -7.72 -8.42 2.75
CA LEU A 147 -7.88 -7.61 1.56
C LEU A 147 -6.63 -7.61 0.68
N THR A 148 -5.43 -7.61 1.28
CA THR A 148 -4.16 -7.72 0.54
C THR A 148 -4.05 -9.07 -0.15
N ILE A 149 -4.41 -10.16 0.53
CA ILE A 149 -4.41 -11.52 -0.06
C ILE A 149 -5.39 -11.61 -1.23
N ILE A 150 -6.61 -11.08 -1.07
CA ILE A 150 -7.60 -11.03 -2.15
C ILE A 150 -7.04 -10.23 -3.33
N TYR A 151 -6.52 -9.03 -3.07
CA TYR A 151 -5.94 -8.15 -4.09
C TYR A 151 -4.85 -8.85 -4.91
N ILE A 152 -3.81 -9.37 -4.27
CA ILE A 152 -2.69 -10.02 -5.00
C ILE A 152 -3.14 -11.29 -5.74
N THR A 153 -4.12 -12.02 -5.21
CA THR A 153 -4.65 -13.25 -5.85
C THR A 153 -5.48 -12.91 -7.09
N VAL A 154 -6.30 -11.86 -7.03
CA VAL A 154 -7.05 -11.37 -8.20
C VAL A 154 -6.08 -10.99 -9.32
N PHE A 155 -5.05 -10.20 -9.01
CA PHE A 155 -4.03 -9.81 -10.00
C PHE A 155 -3.22 -11.00 -10.53
N HIS A 156 -3.05 -12.05 -9.72
CA HIS A 156 -2.42 -13.29 -10.16
C HIS A 156 -3.26 -14.07 -11.16
N ASN A 157 -4.55 -14.24 -10.86
CA ASN A 157 -5.48 -14.97 -11.73
C ASN A 157 -5.72 -14.25 -13.06
N LEU A 158 -5.61 -12.92 -13.08
CA LEU A 158 -5.63 -12.12 -14.31
C LEU A 158 -4.33 -12.23 -15.13
N HIS A 159 -3.34 -13.00 -14.68
CA HIS A 159 -2.01 -13.15 -15.30
C HIS A 159 -1.23 -11.83 -15.46
N VAL A 160 -1.65 -10.77 -14.75
CA VAL A 160 -1.01 -9.45 -14.78
C VAL A 160 0.21 -9.39 -13.85
N TYR A 161 0.22 -10.21 -12.79
CA TYR A 161 1.27 -10.20 -11.77
C TYR A 161 1.55 -11.59 -11.20
N ASN A 162 2.82 -11.93 -11.02
CA ASN A 162 3.19 -13.20 -10.39
C ASN A 162 3.18 -13.06 -8.85
N ALA A 163 2.12 -13.55 -8.20
CA ALA A 163 1.95 -13.44 -6.75
C ALA A 163 2.60 -14.58 -5.94
N ASN A 164 3.33 -15.51 -6.57
CA ASN A 164 3.86 -16.71 -5.90
C ASN A 164 4.67 -16.41 -4.63
N TYR A 165 5.55 -15.40 -4.69
CA TYR A 165 6.35 -14.95 -3.54
C TYR A 165 5.66 -13.83 -2.76
N ALA A 166 4.77 -13.07 -3.40
CA ALA A 166 4.03 -11.98 -2.78
C ALA A 166 3.07 -12.49 -1.70
N ILE A 167 2.39 -13.60 -1.95
CA ILE A 167 1.47 -14.22 -0.98
C ILE A 167 2.24 -14.65 0.27
N ILE A 168 3.38 -15.32 0.11
CA ILE A 168 4.20 -15.80 1.23
C ILE A 168 4.64 -14.62 2.11
N ARG A 169 5.23 -13.58 1.50
CA ARG A 169 5.65 -12.36 2.21
C ARG A 169 4.47 -11.67 2.91
N THR A 170 3.33 -11.52 2.22
CA THR A 170 2.12 -10.90 2.76
C THR A 170 1.61 -11.64 3.99
N VAL A 171 1.55 -12.98 3.92
CA VAL A 171 1.11 -13.83 5.04
C VAL A 171 2.05 -13.71 6.22
N VAL A 172 3.37 -13.77 6.00
CA VAL A 172 4.38 -13.61 7.06
C VAL A 172 4.29 -12.23 7.72
N ILE A 173 4.28 -11.15 6.94
CA ILE A 173 4.17 -9.78 7.44
C ILE A 173 2.82 -9.59 8.17
N GLY A 174 1.74 -10.10 7.59
CA GLY A 174 0.39 -9.99 8.13
C GLY A 174 0.22 -10.69 9.47
N PHE A 175 0.66 -11.94 9.59
CA PHE A 175 0.59 -12.65 10.87
C PHE A 175 1.51 -12.04 11.93
N PHE A 176 2.72 -11.63 11.54
CA PHE A 176 3.62 -10.92 12.45
C PHE A 176 2.98 -9.61 12.96
N MET A 177 2.35 -8.86 12.08
CA MET A 177 1.59 -7.66 12.43
C MET A 177 0.40 -7.96 13.35
N LEU A 178 -0.41 -8.97 13.04
CA LEU A 178 -1.55 -9.38 13.88
C LEU A 178 -1.14 -9.78 15.29
N SER A 179 0.02 -10.44 15.41
CA SER A 179 0.66 -10.71 16.70
C SER A 179 0.88 -9.43 17.50
N LEU A 180 1.58 -8.46 16.91
CA LEU A 180 1.89 -7.18 17.57
C LEU A 180 0.63 -6.44 17.99
N LEU A 181 -0.39 -6.40 17.13
CA LEU A 181 -1.66 -5.76 17.43
C LEU A 181 -2.43 -6.44 18.57
N ARG A 182 -2.40 -7.78 18.64
CA ARG A 182 -3.04 -8.53 19.72
C ARG A 182 -2.36 -8.26 21.05
N ILE A 183 -1.04 -8.24 21.09
CA ILE A 183 -0.25 -7.90 22.28
C ILE A 183 -0.62 -6.51 22.79
N GLU A 184 -0.66 -5.53 21.88
CA GLU A 184 -1.02 -4.16 22.23
C GLU A 184 -2.48 -4.03 22.69
N ARG A 185 -3.40 -4.85 22.18
CA ARG A 185 -4.81 -4.85 22.64
C ARG A 185 -4.93 -5.40 24.06
N ILE A 186 -4.27 -6.52 24.36
CA ILE A 186 -4.29 -7.14 25.69
C ILE A 186 -3.72 -6.17 26.74
N LYS A 187 -2.64 -5.47 26.38
CA LYS A 187 -2.00 -4.48 27.25
C LYS A 187 -2.92 -3.33 27.65
N GLU A 188 -3.76 -2.86 26.72
CA GLU A 188 -4.73 -1.80 26.98
C GLU A 188 -5.93 -2.30 27.79
N SER A 189 -6.40 -3.53 27.57
CA SER A 189 -7.61 -4.04 28.22
C SER A 189 -7.40 -4.37 29.70
N GLU A 190 -6.21 -4.81 30.11
CA GLU A 190 -6.01 -5.31 31.47
C GLU A 190 -5.29 -4.32 32.41
N HIS A 191 -4.90 -3.12 31.96
CA HIS A 191 -4.04 -2.19 32.73
C HIS A 191 -2.75 -2.86 33.28
N LEU A 192 -2.33 -3.99 32.70
CA LEU A 192 -1.27 -4.84 33.22
C LEU A 192 0.10 -4.39 32.72
N GLN A 193 0.71 -3.49 33.46
CA GLN A 193 2.04 -2.96 33.17
C GLN A 193 3.18 -3.98 33.46
N ASN A 194 2.89 -5.09 34.16
CA ASN A 194 3.92 -5.99 34.75
C ASN A 194 3.98 -7.43 34.19
N TYR A 195 3.21 -7.80 33.18
CA TYR A 195 3.09 -9.20 32.73
C TYR A 195 3.86 -9.56 31.43
N ALA A 196 4.98 -8.87 31.16
CA ALA A 196 5.85 -9.11 29.99
C ALA A 196 6.26 -10.60 29.83
N ARG A 197 6.34 -11.35 30.94
CA ARG A 197 6.66 -12.78 30.94
C ARG A 197 5.58 -13.65 30.31
N GLU A 198 4.29 -13.36 30.53
CA GLU A 198 3.19 -14.13 29.93
C GLU A 198 2.97 -13.74 28.46
N ILE A 199 3.21 -12.48 28.09
CA ILE A 199 3.23 -12.05 26.68
C ILE A 199 4.32 -12.83 25.90
N SER A 200 5.50 -13.03 26.49
CA SER A 200 6.57 -13.82 25.86
C SER A 200 6.21 -15.31 25.69
N LYS A 201 5.39 -15.86 26.60
CA LYS A 201 4.87 -17.22 26.50
C LYS A 201 3.84 -17.38 25.41
N LEU A 202 3.05 -16.34 25.11
CA LEU A 202 2.12 -16.32 23.97
C LEU A 202 2.83 -16.14 22.63
N LEU A 203 3.96 -15.43 22.63
CA LEU A 203 4.76 -15.20 21.42
C LEU A 203 5.37 -16.51 20.88
N ARG A 204 5.81 -17.41 21.76
CA ARG A 204 6.38 -18.73 21.37
C ARG A 204 5.46 -19.58 20.48
N PRO A 205 4.24 -19.96 20.89
CA PRO A 205 3.37 -20.79 20.08
C PRO A 205 2.93 -20.07 18.81
N LEU A 206 2.82 -18.73 18.84
CA LEU A 206 2.44 -17.96 17.66
C LEU A 206 3.57 -17.92 16.63
N THR A 207 4.81 -17.67 17.04
CA THR A 207 5.97 -17.74 16.15
C THR A 207 6.13 -19.15 15.59
N LEU A 208 5.97 -20.18 16.42
CA LEU A 208 5.98 -21.58 15.97
C LEU A 208 4.91 -21.84 14.90
N PHE A 209 3.69 -21.34 15.12
CA PHE A 209 2.58 -21.49 14.18
C PHE A 209 2.83 -20.76 12.86
N ILE A 210 3.41 -19.55 12.91
CA ILE A 210 3.77 -18.80 11.71
C ILE A 210 4.85 -19.53 10.91
N VAL A 211 5.89 -20.04 11.58
CA VAL A 211 6.97 -20.80 10.93
C VAL A 211 6.40 -22.08 10.30
N LEU A 212 5.60 -22.84 11.05
CA LEU A 212 4.94 -24.05 10.56
C LEU A 212 4.06 -23.75 9.35
N SER A 213 3.20 -22.75 9.44
CA SER A 213 2.31 -22.34 8.34
C SER A 213 3.11 -21.90 7.11
N ALA A 214 4.19 -21.14 7.28
CA ALA A 214 5.05 -20.72 6.18
C ALA A 214 5.79 -21.89 5.52
N THR A 215 6.30 -22.84 6.31
CA THR A 215 6.92 -24.07 5.76
C THR A 215 5.91 -24.91 5.00
N ILE A 216 4.71 -25.12 5.55
CA ILE A 216 3.65 -25.88 4.87
C ILE A 216 3.26 -25.17 3.57
N ALA A 217 3.09 -23.85 3.59
CA ALA A 217 2.75 -23.08 2.40
C ALA A 217 3.86 -23.09 1.33
N TYR A 218 5.12 -23.15 1.74
CA TYR A 218 6.26 -23.22 0.81
C TYR A 218 6.35 -24.58 0.12
N PHE A 219 6.14 -25.67 0.86
CA PHE A 219 6.21 -27.05 0.34
C PHE A 219 4.89 -27.58 -0.21
N ALA A 220 3.77 -26.90 0.03
CA ALA A 220 2.48 -27.33 -0.47
C ALA A 220 2.47 -27.38 -2.01
N PRO A 221 1.97 -28.48 -2.61
CA PRO A 221 1.82 -28.57 -4.05
C PRO A 221 0.87 -27.47 -4.51
N LYS A 222 1.40 -26.54 -5.30
CA LYS A 222 0.61 -25.47 -5.89
C LYS A 222 -0.14 -26.03 -7.08
N PHE A 223 -1.46 -26.09 -6.97
CA PHE A 223 -2.29 -26.46 -8.11
C PHE A 223 -2.10 -25.43 -9.24
N GLY A 224 -2.03 -25.93 -10.47
CA GLY A 224 -2.06 -25.08 -11.66
C GLY A 224 -3.36 -24.26 -11.72
N PRO A 225 -3.41 -23.22 -12.57
CA PRO A 225 -4.60 -22.39 -12.73
C PRO A 225 -5.82 -23.26 -13.02
N GLN A 226 -6.80 -23.22 -12.11
CA GLN A 226 -8.01 -24.05 -12.20
C GLN A 226 -9.05 -23.46 -13.18
N TRP A 227 -8.88 -22.19 -13.56
CA TRP A 227 -9.83 -21.45 -14.38
C TRP A 227 -9.17 -21.13 -15.73
N PRO A 228 -9.90 -21.23 -16.85
CA PRO A 228 -9.42 -20.76 -18.14
C PRO A 228 -9.10 -19.26 -18.05
N ASN A 229 -8.05 -18.82 -18.75
CA ASN A 229 -7.56 -17.46 -18.66
C ASN A 229 -8.65 -16.47 -19.12
N PRO A 230 -9.13 -15.55 -18.26
CA PRO A 230 -10.17 -14.60 -18.63
C PRO A 230 -9.73 -13.65 -19.77
N MET A 231 -8.42 -13.47 -19.97
CA MET A 231 -7.90 -12.63 -21.04
C MET A 231 -8.08 -13.24 -22.43
N ASP A 232 -8.22 -14.57 -22.53
CA ASP A 232 -8.47 -15.23 -23.82
C ASP A 232 -9.88 -14.89 -24.35
N PHE A 233 -10.85 -14.62 -23.46
CA PHE A 233 -12.19 -14.16 -23.84
C PHE A 233 -12.21 -12.70 -24.35
N LEU A 234 -11.17 -11.93 -24.03
CA LEU A 234 -11.02 -10.54 -24.47
C LEU A 234 -10.18 -10.41 -25.75
N GLN A 235 -9.55 -11.51 -26.20
CA GLN A 235 -8.90 -11.58 -27.51
C GLN A 235 -9.98 -11.80 -28.57
N PHE A 236 -10.49 -10.70 -29.14
CA PHE A 236 -11.30 -10.80 -30.35
C PHE A 236 -10.43 -11.35 -31.48
N ASN A 237 -10.82 -12.49 -32.05
CA ASN A 237 -10.21 -13.04 -33.26
C ASN A 237 -10.36 -12.02 -34.42
N THR A 238 -9.37 -11.14 -34.58
CA THR A 238 -9.24 -10.25 -35.75
C THR A 238 -9.12 -11.04 -37.06
N SER A 239 -8.84 -12.34 -36.99
CA SER A 239 -8.82 -13.26 -38.13
C SER A 239 -10.19 -13.52 -38.75
N GLU A 240 -11.29 -13.54 -37.98
CA GLU A 240 -12.65 -13.73 -38.53
C GLU A 240 -13.20 -12.46 -39.18
N ALA A 241 -12.78 -11.28 -38.69
CA ALA A 241 -13.16 -10.00 -39.28
C ALA A 241 -12.47 -9.75 -40.65
N SER A 242 -11.21 -10.18 -40.82
CA SER A 242 -10.50 -10.06 -42.10
C SER A 242 -11.07 -10.98 -43.19
N LYS A 243 -11.57 -12.18 -42.83
CA LYS A 243 -12.10 -13.14 -43.81
C LYS A 243 -13.47 -12.74 -44.38
N LYS A 244 -14.19 -11.83 -43.70
CA LYS A 244 -15.50 -11.33 -44.13
C LYS A 244 -15.42 -10.11 -45.06
N GLN A 245 -14.22 -9.56 -45.29
CA GLN A 245 -14.00 -8.43 -46.21
C GLN A 245 -13.50 -8.87 -47.60
N GLU A 246 -13.24 -10.16 -47.83
CA GLU A 246 -12.80 -10.72 -49.13
C GLU A 246 -13.86 -11.58 -49.84
N VAL A 247 -15.16 -11.40 -49.55
CA VAL A 247 -16.26 -12.07 -50.28
C VAL A 247 -17.19 -11.05 -50.92
#